data_AF-A0A955MTE6-F1
#
_entry.id   AF-A0A955MTE6-F1
#
_cell.length_a   1.000
_cell.length_b   1.000
_cell.length_c   1.000
_cell.angle_alpha   90.00
_cell.angle_beta   90.00
_cell.angle_gamma   90.00
#
_symmetry.space_group_name_H-M   'P 1'
#
loop_
_entity.id
_entity.type
_entity.pdbx_description
1 polymer ?
#
loop_
_entity_poly.entity_id
_entity_poly.type
_entity_poly.pdbx_seq_one_letter_code
_entity_poly.pdbx_strand_id
1 'polypeptide(L)'
;MRPDMGIRAGEPDNRSRALELEVTWEGDGVRIVLSDGDTPTPTVIQRRRKTVDKDHLLEICDQVYSTLQSSSHGRSKPESTLEDLRQEGHQLFDLLLDNETQSELLSSKAEFLLLVIDDALVGVPWELLFDGQAFLSDRFAMGRRVLTEVRSSGSDRMRALRSEPVVSVMGNGQGDLQSISQEGHGIFEALSESSYQVEVNLESNTEDFKSALREAEIVHFCGHAEFNRKDPHRSSLVLEGGARLSAEEISQTLNGSERVPRLVFLNACGSGLSGDWTKDSAEAAFGLGNAFLLAGVGHVIVALGDVADDHSASFSEVFYQYLGRGEPVGKSLQLAGAVSGIERVSGRNYVLYGLPQSTVQGILDPDSSRKGSEETVLKVFLFTDLVD
;
A
#
# COMPACT_ATOMS: atom_id res chain seq x y z
N MET A 1 6.68 -42.62 37.41
CA MET A 1 6.09 -41.30 37.09
C MET A 1 6.90 -40.69 35.97
N ARG A 2 6.41 -40.80 34.73
CA ARG A 2 6.95 -40.02 33.60
C ARG A 2 6.15 -38.70 33.55
N PRO A 3 6.79 -37.53 33.38
CA PRO A 3 6.05 -36.29 33.28
C PRO A 3 5.28 -36.25 31.96
N ASP A 4 4.04 -35.81 32.08
CA ASP A 4 3.11 -35.55 30.99
C ASP A 4 3.67 -34.42 30.11
N MET A 5 4.15 -34.75 28.91
CA MET A 5 4.50 -33.76 27.90
C MET A 5 3.21 -33.37 27.17
N GLY A 6 2.46 -32.46 27.80
CA GLY A 6 1.35 -31.78 27.16
C GLY A 6 1.86 -31.07 25.91
N ILE A 7 1.37 -31.50 24.75
CA ILE A 7 1.50 -30.78 23.49
C ILE A 7 0.78 -29.44 23.70
N ARG A 8 1.54 -28.38 23.97
CA ARG A 8 1.03 -27.02 23.79
C ARG A 8 0.75 -26.88 22.30
N ALA A 9 -0.52 -26.76 21.94
CA ALA A 9 -0.88 -26.22 20.64
C ALA A 9 -0.10 -24.91 20.48
N GLY A 10 0.76 -24.83 19.46
CA GLY A 10 1.45 -23.59 19.13
C GLY A 10 0.40 -22.50 18.94
N GLU A 11 0.64 -21.32 19.52
CA GLU A 11 -0.16 -20.15 19.16
C GLU A 11 -0.13 -20.03 17.62
N PRO A 12 -1.29 -19.82 16.96
CA PRO A 12 -1.32 -19.64 15.52
C PRO A 12 -0.39 -18.48 15.15
N ASP A 13 0.40 -18.66 14.09
CA ASP A 13 1.33 -17.65 13.60
C ASP A 13 0.55 -16.37 13.28
N ASN A 14 0.65 -15.37 14.15
CA ASN A 14 -0.12 -14.12 14.02
C ASN A 14 0.25 -13.33 12.75
N ARG A 15 1.31 -13.75 12.04
CA ARG A 15 1.79 -13.16 10.78
C ARG A 15 0.88 -13.43 9.58
N SER A 16 -0.10 -14.35 9.68
CA SER A 16 -1.05 -14.63 8.58
C SER A 16 -2.37 -13.86 8.69
N ARG A 17 -2.71 -13.33 9.88
CA ARG A 17 -4.08 -12.91 10.19
C ARG A 17 -4.38 -11.49 9.71
N ALA A 18 -5.06 -11.39 8.57
CA ALA A 18 -5.67 -10.15 8.10
C ALA A 18 -7.16 -10.09 8.38
N LEU A 19 -7.59 -9.02 9.03
CA LEU A 19 -8.98 -8.62 9.03
C LEU A 19 -9.31 -8.02 7.66
N GLU A 20 -10.38 -8.45 7.01
CA GLU A 20 -10.83 -7.92 5.73
C GLU A 20 -12.07 -7.04 5.93
N LEU A 21 -11.93 -5.76 5.61
CA LEU A 21 -13.00 -4.76 5.65
C LEU A 21 -13.36 -4.39 4.21
N GLU A 22 -14.48 -4.94 3.73
CA GLU A 22 -15.04 -4.61 2.43
C GLU A 22 -16.03 -3.45 2.58
N VAL A 23 -15.82 -2.38 1.80
CA VAL A 23 -16.70 -1.21 1.77
C VAL A 23 -17.05 -0.84 0.33
N THR A 24 -18.33 -0.85 -0.01
CA THR A 24 -18.80 -0.49 -1.36
C THR A 24 -19.89 0.57 -1.31
N TRP A 25 -19.96 1.41 -2.34
CA TRP A 25 -21.04 2.39 -2.44
C TRP A 25 -22.35 1.70 -2.87
N GLU A 26 -23.45 1.95 -2.16
CA GLU A 26 -24.77 1.39 -2.50
C GLU A 26 -25.89 2.38 -2.16
N GLY A 27 -26.50 2.96 -3.19
CA GLY A 27 -27.57 3.95 -3.02
C GLY A 27 -27.08 5.25 -2.38
N ASP A 28 -27.61 5.55 -1.19
CA ASP A 28 -27.37 6.78 -0.41
C ASP A 28 -26.28 6.61 0.68
N GLY A 29 -25.42 5.61 0.55
CA GLY A 29 -24.32 5.42 1.49
C GLY A 29 -23.45 4.22 1.17
N VAL A 30 -22.89 3.63 2.22
CA VAL A 30 -21.94 2.52 2.11
C VAL A 30 -22.52 1.22 2.65
N ARG A 31 -22.19 0.13 1.97
CA ARG A 31 -22.35 -1.24 2.44
C ARG A 31 -21.01 -1.70 3.01
N ILE A 32 -21.05 -2.33 4.17
CA ILE A 32 -19.88 -2.77 4.94
C ILE A 32 -19.97 -4.27 5.19
N VAL A 33 -18.86 -4.97 5.02
CA VAL A 33 -18.64 -6.36 5.46
C VAL A 33 -17.31 -6.42 6.17
N LEU A 34 -17.29 -6.98 7.38
CA LEU A 34 -16.07 -7.24 8.12
C LEU A 34 -15.92 -8.75 8.30
N SER A 35 -14.76 -9.30 7.97
CA SER A 35 -14.49 -10.73 8.09
C SER A 35 -13.06 -11.01 8.52
N ASP A 36 -12.82 -12.15 9.15
CA ASP A 36 -11.49 -12.62 9.50
C ASP A 36 -10.94 -13.45 8.34
N GLY A 37 -9.93 -12.93 7.63
CA GLY A 37 -9.41 -13.48 6.38
C GLY A 37 -8.78 -14.87 6.50
N ASP A 38 -8.46 -15.31 7.72
CA ASP A 38 -7.92 -16.65 8.00
C ASP A 38 -9.01 -17.67 8.36
N THR A 39 -10.26 -17.24 8.50
CA THR A 39 -11.39 -18.15 8.70
C THR A 39 -11.99 -18.54 7.36
N PRO A 40 -12.37 -19.82 7.15
CA PRO A 40 -13.12 -20.21 5.96
C PRO A 40 -14.31 -19.29 5.78
N THR A 41 -14.46 -18.73 4.57
CA THR A 41 -15.56 -17.79 4.28
C THR A 41 -16.87 -18.43 4.71
N PRO A 42 -17.57 -17.84 5.69
CA PRO A 42 -18.78 -18.46 6.22
C PRO A 42 -19.83 -18.54 5.12
N THR A 43 -20.68 -19.58 5.17
CA THR A 43 -21.79 -19.73 4.23
C THR A 43 -22.77 -18.55 4.29
N VAL A 44 -22.80 -17.85 5.42
CA VAL A 44 -23.58 -16.63 5.64
C VAL A 44 -22.63 -15.48 5.95
N ILE A 45 -22.65 -14.44 5.11
CA ILE A 45 -21.87 -13.21 5.30
C ILE A 45 -22.82 -12.11 5.76
N GLN A 46 -22.58 -11.55 6.95
CA GLN A 46 -23.35 -10.42 7.45
C GLN A 46 -22.96 -9.16 6.67
N ARG A 47 -23.97 -8.43 6.20
CA ARG A 47 -23.81 -7.14 5.52
C ARG A 47 -24.44 -6.05 6.36
N ARG A 48 -23.73 -4.94 6.53
CA ARG A 48 -24.19 -3.75 7.21
C ARG A 48 -24.33 -2.61 6.21
N ARG A 49 -25.17 -1.63 6.53
CA ARG A 49 -25.36 -0.43 5.71
C ARG A 49 -25.34 0.80 6.59
N LYS A 50 -24.72 1.85 6.08
CA LYS A 50 -24.68 3.16 6.70
C LYS A 50 -24.95 4.23 5.67
N THR A 51 -25.92 5.10 5.94
CA THR A 51 -26.18 6.28 5.10
C THR A 51 -24.99 7.24 5.23
N VAL A 52 -24.50 7.71 4.09
CA VAL A 52 -23.34 8.61 4.01
C VAL A 52 -23.66 9.69 2.99
N ASP A 53 -23.69 10.94 3.44
CA ASP A 53 -23.76 12.08 2.54
C ASP A 53 -22.43 12.20 1.78
N LYS A 54 -22.50 12.05 0.45
CA LYS A 54 -21.30 12.02 -0.40
C LYS A 54 -20.59 13.36 -0.43
N ASP A 55 -21.33 14.47 -0.46
CA ASP A 55 -20.73 15.80 -0.53
C ASP A 55 -20.02 16.11 0.78
N HIS A 56 -20.64 15.79 1.92
CA HIS A 56 -20.02 15.92 3.23
C HIS A 56 -18.76 15.04 3.39
N LEU A 57 -18.80 13.79 2.88
CA LEU A 57 -17.62 12.92 2.88
C LEU A 57 -16.46 13.56 2.10
N LEU A 58 -16.74 14.10 0.91
CA LEU A 58 -15.73 14.75 0.07
C LEU A 58 -15.17 16.01 0.73
N GLU A 59 -16.01 16.81 1.40
CA GLU A 59 -15.57 17.97 2.17
C GLU A 59 -14.57 17.60 3.28
N ILE A 60 -14.84 16.55 4.05
CA ILE A 60 -13.91 16.10 5.11
C ILE A 60 -12.62 15.55 4.48
N CYS A 61 -12.71 14.81 3.37
CA CYS A 61 -11.51 14.34 2.67
C CYS A 61 -10.64 15.51 2.19
N ASP A 62 -11.23 16.53 1.57
CA ASP A 62 -10.51 17.73 1.12
C ASP A 62 -9.87 18.49 2.30
N GLN A 63 -10.51 18.50 3.48
CA GLN A 63 -9.92 19.04 4.72
C GLN A 63 -8.67 18.26 5.12
N VAL A 64 -8.75 16.92 5.20
CA VAL A 64 -7.59 16.06 5.53
C VAL A 64 -6.43 16.32 4.57
N TYR A 65 -6.68 16.31 3.27
CA TYR A 65 -5.62 16.56 2.28
C TYR A 65 -5.01 17.96 2.40
N SER A 66 -5.83 18.97 2.72
CA SER A 66 -5.36 20.34 2.95
C SER A 66 -4.48 20.42 4.21
N THR A 67 -4.88 19.74 5.28
CA THR A 67 -4.14 19.66 6.55
C THR A 67 -2.78 19.00 6.32
N LEU A 68 -2.73 17.87 5.59
CA LEU A 68 -1.50 17.19 5.20
C LEU A 68 -0.56 18.14 4.40
N GLN A 69 -1.07 18.79 3.36
CA GLN A 69 -0.27 19.70 2.53
C GLN A 69 0.28 20.91 3.31
N SER A 70 -0.50 21.43 4.26
CA SER A 70 -0.08 22.58 5.08
C SER A 70 1.10 22.24 6.00
N SER A 71 1.16 21.01 6.48
CA SER A 71 2.20 20.52 7.38
C SER A 71 3.56 20.47 6.70
N SER A 72 3.60 19.89 5.50
CA SER A 72 4.83 19.66 4.75
C SER A 72 5.47 20.96 4.24
N HIS A 73 4.68 22.03 4.07
CA HIS A 73 5.18 23.35 3.73
C HIS A 73 5.64 24.17 4.95
N GLY A 74 5.67 23.59 6.16
CA GLY A 74 6.04 24.28 7.40
C GLY A 74 5.10 25.43 7.75
N ARG A 75 3.86 25.43 7.23
CA ARG A 75 2.88 26.51 7.44
C ARG A 75 2.10 26.36 8.74
N SER A 76 2.10 25.16 9.31
CA SER A 76 1.40 24.79 10.53
C SER A 76 2.36 24.19 11.54
N LYS A 77 2.03 24.31 12.84
CA LYS A 77 2.80 23.61 13.88
C LYS A 77 2.46 22.11 13.85
N PRO A 78 3.41 21.24 14.18
CA PRO A 78 3.21 19.79 14.07
C PRO A 78 2.13 19.26 15.01
N GLU A 79 2.08 19.82 16.21
CA GLU A 79 1.11 19.45 17.25
C GLU A 79 -0.31 19.82 16.83
N SER A 80 -0.51 21.00 16.23
CA SER A 80 -1.83 21.42 15.74
C SER A 80 -2.26 20.56 14.55
N THR A 81 -1.37 20.30 13.59
CA THR A 81 -1.68 19.43 12.45
C THR A 81 -2.13 18.04 12.91
N LEU A 82 -1.45 17.46 13.90
CA LEU A 82 -1.84 16.15 14.41
C LEU A 82 -3.20 16.16 15.11
N GLU A 83 -3.52 17.24 15.83
CA GLU A 83 -4.83 17.40 16.48
C GLU A 83 -5.95 17.56 15.45
N ASP A 84 -5.73 18.37 14.42
CA ASP A 84 -6.65 18.55 13.30
C ASP A 84 -6.91 17.20 12.59
N LEU A 85 -5.85 16.46 12.26
CA LEU A 85 -5.97 15.14 11.64
C LEU A 85 -6.70 14.11 12.52
N ARG A 86 -6.55 14.17 13.85
CA ARG A 86 -7.32 13.30 14.75
C ARG A 86 -8.80 13.66 14.71
N GLN A 87 -9.13 14.95 14.69
CA GLN A 87 -10.51 15.41 14.64
C GLN A 87 -11.16 15.04 13.29
N GLU A 88 -10.48 15.30 12.18
CA GLU A 88 -10.94 14.95 10.83
C GLU A 88 -11.02 13.42 10.64
N GLY A 89 -9.99 12.70 11.10
CA GLY A 89 -9.95 11.24 11.06
C GLY A 89 -11.06 10.58 11.89
N HIS A 90 -11.42 11.18 13.04
CA HIS A 90 -12.54 10.71 13.86
C HIS A 90 -13.88 10.97 13.17
N GLN A 91 -14.04 12.12 12.50
CA GLN A 91 -15.23 12.41 11.71
C GLN A 91 -15.39 11.38 10.58
N LEU A 92 -14.32 11.03 9.87
CA LEU A 92 -14.36 9.99 8.84
C LEU A 92 -14.70 8.61 9.42
N PHE A 93 -14.12 8.24 10.56
CA PHE A 93 -14.40 6.97 11.24
C PHE A 93 -15.89 6.86 11.62
N ASP A 94 -16.43 7.94 12.19
CA ASP A 94 -17.85 8.07 12.56
C ASP A 94 -18.79 8.30 11.40
N LEU A 95 -18.33 8.72 10.23
CA LEU A 95 -19.15 8.86 9.04
C LEU A 95 -19.23 7.53 8.28
N LEU A 96 -18.11 6.83 8.14
CA LEU A 96 -18.00 5.66 7.25
C LEU A 96 -18.34 4.33 7.91
N LEU A 97 -18.09 4.17 9.22
CA LEU A 97 -18.20 2.86 9.89
C LEU A 97 -19.31 2.83 10.93
N ASP A 98 -20.21 1.85 10.88
CA ASP A 98 -21.28 1.70 11.88
C ASP A 98 -20.72 1.23 13.24
N ASN A 99 -21.49 1.42 14.32
CA ASN A 99 -21.04 1.15 15.69
C ASN A 99 -20.59 -0.31 15.93
N GLU A 100 -21.20 -1.29 15.24
CA GLU A 100 -20.77 -2.68 15.37
C GLU A 100 -19.40 -2.88 14.72
N THR A 101 -19.23 -2.38 13.50
CA THR A 101 -17.95 -2.42 12.78
C THR A 101 -16.84 -1.69 13.56
N GLN A 102 -17.14 -0.52 14.12
CA GLN A 102 -16.19 0.20 14.98
C GLN A 102 -15.79 -0.64 16.20
N SER A 103 -16.76 -1.28 16.88
CA SER A 103 -16.51 -2.11 18.06
C SER A 103 -15.70 -3.37 17.73
N GLU A 104 -15.96 -4.00 16.59
CA GLU A 104 -15.22 -5.16 16.08
C GLU A 104 -13.79 -4.78 15.72
N LEU A 105 -13.59 -3.66 15.02
CA LEU A 105 -12.25 -3.13 14.76
C LEU A 105 -11.53 -2.86 16.07
N LEU A 106 -12.12 -2.15 17.02
CA LEU A 106 -11.54 -1.82 18.34
C LEU A 106 -11.14 -3.04 19.17
N SER A 107 -11.90 -4.14 19.10
CA SER A 107 -11.63 -5.36 19.86
C SER A 107 -10.73 -6.37 19.14
N SER A 108 -10.47 -6.18 17.84
CA SER A 108 -9.63 -7.08 17.05
C SER A 108 -8.17 -7.09 17.51
N LYS A 109 -7.59 -8.30 17.48
CA LYS A 109 -6.16 -8.56 17.70
C LYS A 109 -5.40 -8.82 16.40
N ALA A 110 -6.07 -8.70 15.26
CA ALA A 110 -5.42 -8.87 13.96
C ALA A 110 -4.30 -7.83 13.80
N GLU A 111 -3.20 -8.27 13.20
CA GLU A 111 -2.07 -7.39 12.91
C GLU A 111 -2.25 -6.68 11.57
N PHE A 112 -2.95 -7.32 10.63
CA PHE A 112 -3.17 -6.80 9.28
C PHE A 112 -4.62 -6.39 9.07
N LEU A 113 -4.82 -5.36 8.24
CA LEU A 113 -6.12 -4.92 7.76
C LEU A 113 -6.09 -4.79 6.24
N LEU A 114 -6.87 -5.61 5.55
CA LEU A 114 -7.09 -5.53 4.12
C LEU A 114 -8.38 -4.77 3.85
N LEU A 115 -8.27 -3.62 3.21
CA LEU A 115 -9.41 -2.85 2.72
C LEU A 115 -9.78 -3.33 1.32
N VAL A 116 -11.03 -3.75 1.13
CA VAL A 116 -11.56 -4.08 -0.19
C VAL A 116 -12.61 -3.02 -0.54
N ILE A 117 -12.23 -2.05 -1.35
CA ILE A 117 -13.00 -0.81 -1.53
C ILE A 117 -13.44 -0.61 -2.96
N ASP A 118 -14.62 -0.05 -3.13
CA ASP A 118 -15.07 0.47 -4.42
C ASP A 118 -14.18 1.62 -4.90
N ASP A 119 -14.08 1.80 -6.21
CA ASP A 119 -13.19 2.79 -6.82
C ASP A 119 -13.54 4.24 -6.42
N ALA A 120 -14.82 4.53 -6.21
CA ALA A 120 -15.33 5.78 -5.65
C ALA A 120 -14.86 6.09 -4.22
N LEU A 121 -14.36 5.08 -3.48
CA LEU A 121 -13.89 5.21 -2.10
C LEU A 121 -12.36 5.24 -1.98
N VAL A 122 -11.64 5.16 -3.10
CA VAL A 122 -10.16 5.19 -3.14
C VAL A 122 -9.61 6.51 -2.59
N GLY A 123 -10.30 7.63 -2.84
CA GLY A 123 -9.91 8.96 -2.37
C GLY A 123 -10.02 9.16 -0.85
N VAL A 124 -10.65 8.25 -0.11
CA VAL A 124 -10.74 8.35 1.36
C VAL A 124 -9.37 8.00 1.98
N PRO A 125 -8.86 8.81 2.93
CA PRO A 125 -7.61 8.52 3.63
C PRO A 125 -7.84 7.51 4.76
N TRP A 126 -8.15 6.25 4.39
CA TRP A 126 -8.51 5.19 5.33
C TRP A 126 -7.47 4.95 6.45
N GLU A 127 -6.19 5.12 6.13
CA GLU A 127 -5.05 5.00 7.04
C GLU A 127 -5.08 6.06 8.16
N LEU A 128 -5.77 7.19 7.93
CA LEU A 128 -5.95 8.32 8.83
C LEU A 128 -7.31 8.34 9.54
N LEU A 129 -8.14 7.31 9.39
CA LEU A 129 -9.30 7.16 10.27
C LEU A 129 -8.81 6.98 11.70
N PHE A 130 -9.41 7.74 12.62
CA PHE A 130 -8.99 7.78 14.02
C PHE A 130 -10.08 7.18 14.92
N ASP A 131 -9.74 6.11 15.63
CA ASP A 131 -10.70 5.33 16.45
C ASP A 131 -10.94 5.92 17.85
N GLY A 132 -10.48 7.15 18.08
CA GLY A 132 -10.47 7.81 19.38
C GLY A 132 -9.19 7.57 20.19
N GLN A 133 -8.38 6.58 19.83
CA GLN A 133 -7.11 6.27 20.50
C GLN A 133 -5.92 6.33 19.54
N ALA A 134 -6.06 5.74 18.37
CA ALA A 134 -5.00 5.62 17.37
C ALA A 134 -5.57 5.74 15.95
N PHE A 135 -4.71 6.08 15.00
CA PHE A 135 -5.07 5.96 13.59
C PHE A 135 -5.09 4.48 13.18
N LEU A 136 -5.88 4.12 12.16
CA LEU A 136 -5.94 2.72 11.71
C LEU A 136 -4.56 2.20 11.27
N SER A 137 -3.73 3.03 10.64
CA SER A 137 -2.36 2.69 10.25
C SER A 137 -1.42 2.42 11.44
N ASP A 138 -1.70 3.00 12.60
CA ASP A 138 -0.94 2.74 13.83
C ASP A 138 -1.33 1.40 14.46
N ARG A 139 -2.57 0.96 14.28
CA ARG A 139 -3.05 -0.32 14.80
C ARG A 139 -2.77 -1.48 13.87
N PHE A 140 -2.94 -1.29 12.57
CA PHE A 140 -2.88 -2.35 11.58
C PHE A 140 -1.82 -2.08 10.52
N ALA A 141 -1.15 -3.14 10.08
CA ALA A 141 -0.43 -3.16 8.83
C ALA A 141 -1.45 -3.22 7.68
N MET A 142 -1.67 -2.10 7.01
CA MET A 142 -2.78 -1.92 6.06
C MET A 142 -2.39 -2.20 4.61
N GLY A 143 -3.36 -2.67 3.82
CA GLY A 143 -3.28 -2.73 2.37
C GLY A 143 -4.67 -2.58 1.73
N ARG A 144 -4.72 -2.20 0.45
CA ARG A 144 -5.96 -1.94 -0.30
C ARG A 144 -6.10 -2.85 -1.52
N ARG A 145 -7.32 -3.28 -1.79
CA ARG A 145 -7.78 -3.85 -3.07
C ARG A 145 -8.95 -3.03 -3.57
N VAL A 146 -8.93 -2.70 -4.86
CA VAL A 146 -9.97 -1.88 -5.49
C VAL A 146 -10.92 -2.78 -6.27
N LEU A 147 -12.21 -2.64 -5.99
CA LEU A 147 -13.30 -3.19 -6.78
C LEU A 147 -13.66 -2.14 -7.84
N THR A 148 -13.56 -2.50 -9.12
CA THR A 148 -13.87 -1.60 -10.22
C THR A 148 -14.39 -2.37 -11.42
N GLU A 149 -15.18 -1.71 -12.26
CA GLU A 149 -15.60 -2.23 -13.56
C GLU A 149 -14.55 -2.05 -14.65
N VAL A 150 -13.52 -1.24 -14.40
CA VAL A 150 -12.41 -1.01 -15.32
C VAL A 150 -11.62 -2.30 -15.51
N ARG A 151 -11.39 -2.70 -16.76
CA ARG A 151 -10.61 -3.90 -17.05
C ARG A 151 -9.14 -3.64 -16.74
N SER A 152 -8.56 -4.46 -15.88
CA SER A 152 -7.11 -4.54 -15.73
C SER A 152 -6.52 -5.49 -16.76
N SER A 153 -5.30 -5.18 -17.20
CA SER A 153 -4.44 -6.17 -17.84
C SER A 153 -4.15 -7.24 -16.78
N GLY A 154 -4.80 -8.40 -16.89
CA GLY A 154 -4.85 -9.42 -15.83
C GLY A 154 -3.49 -9.84 -15.25
N SER A 155 -3.53 -10.41 -14.04
CA SER A 155 -2.36 -10.87 -13.26
C SER A 155 -1.47 -11.92 -13.95
N ASP A 156 -1.88 -12.47 -15.09
CA ASP A 156 -1.15 -13.52 -15.82
C ASP A 156 0.17 -13.01 -16.46
N ARG A 157 0.48 -11.71 -16.34
CA ARG A 157 1.75 -11.09 -16.79
C ARG A 157 2.83 -11.07 -15.71
N MET A 158 2.60 -11.75 -14.59
CA MET A 158 3.54 -11.81 -13.47
C MET A 158 4.74 -12.70 -13.79
N ARG A 159 5.93 -12.12 -13.64
CA ARG A 159 7.23 -12.69 -14.01
C ARG A 159 7.51 -14.07 -13.38
N ALA A 160 8.14 -14.97 -14.13
CA ALA A 160 8.92 -16.07 -13.54
C ALA A 160 10.15 -15.49 -12.84
N LEU A 161 10.39 -15.85 -11.59
CA LEU A 161 11.44 -15.22 -10.80
C LEU A 161 12.83 -15.46 -11.35
N ARG A 162 13.65 -14.39 -11.35
CA ARG A 162 15.11 -14.53 -11.41
C ARG A 162 15.61 -15.20 -10.13
N SER A 163 16.78 -15.84 -10.22
CA SER A 163 17.50 -16.35 -9.04
C SER A 163 17.89 -15.21 -8.07
N GLU A 164 18.15 -14.03 -8.62
CA GLU A 164 18.45 -12.79 -7.88
C GLU A 164 17.50 -11.70 -8.42
N PRO A 165 16.46 -11.31 -7.65
CA PRO A 165 15.52 -10.27 -8.05
C PRO A 165 16.21 -8.90 -8.08
N VAL A 166 15.83 -8.07 -9.06
CA VAL A 166 16.39 -6.73 -9.25
C VAL A 166 15.50 -5.68 -8.56
N VAL A 167 16.13 -4.82 -7.77
CA VAL A 167 15.54 -3.60 -7.21
C VAL A 167 16.17 -2.41 -7.92
N SER A 168 15.40 -1.70 -8.74
CA SER A 168 15.85 -0.47 -9.39
C SER A 168 15.38 0.76 -8.61
N VAL A 169 16.32 1.53 -8.10
CA VAL A 169 16.11 2.78 -7.38
C VAL A 169 16.38 3.95 -8.32
N MET A 170 15.34 4.73 -8.60
CA MET A 170 15.32 5.74 -9.64
C MET A 170 15.07 7.12 -9.04
N GLY A 171 16.00 8.04 -9.23
CA GLY A 171 15.88 9.44 -8.85
C GLY A 171 15.74 10.34 -10.07
N ASN A 172 15.29 11.58 -9.88
CA ASN A 172 15.10 12.54 -10.95
C ASN A 172 16.25 13.55 -11.12
N GLY A 173 17.30 13.49 -10.29
CA GLY A 173 18.45 14.40 -10.33
C GLY A 173 18.10 15.89 -10.18
N GLN A 174 16.87 16.23 -9.79
CA GLN A 174 16.36 17.60 -9.73
C GLN A 174 15.70 17.84 -8.37
N GLY A 175 16.29 18.72 -7.55
CA GLY A 175 15.84 19.01 -6.19
C GLY A 175 17.00 19.00 -5.20
N ASP A 176 16.71 18.70 -3.93
CA ASP A 176 17.74 18.45 -2.92
C ASP A 176 18.43 17.11 -3.22
N LEU A 177 19.43 17.16 -4.10
CA LEU A 177 20.27 16.02 -4.49
C LEU A 177 20.83 15.27 -3.27
N GLN A 178 20.97 15.94 -2.13
CA GLN A 178 21.44 15.32 -0.91
C GLN A 178 20.41 14.31 -0.37
N SER A 179 19.13 14.67 -0.29
CA SER A 179 18.08 13.79 0.23
C SER A 179 17.82 12.60 -0.70
N ILE A 180 17.79 12.83 -2.02
CA ILE A 180 17.65 11.76 -3.03
C ILE A 180 18.84 10.78 -2.97
N SER A 181 20.06 11.31 -2.79
CA SER A 181 21.27 10.51 -2.64
C SER A 181 21.28 9.71 -1.34
N GLN A 182 20.87 10.33 -0.23
CA GLN A 182 20.71 9.66 1.06
C GLN A 182 19.69 8.53 0.98
N GLU A 183 18.55 8.76 0.34
CA GLU A 183 17.53 7.74 0.14
C GLU A 183 18.06 6.57 -0.70
N GLY A 184 18.64 6.84 -1.87
CA GLY A 184 19.17 5.78 -2.73
C GLY A 184 20.28 4.97 -2.07
N HIS A 185 21.18 5.65 -1.35
CA HIS A 185 22.24 4.99 -0.59
C HIS A 185 21.69 4.16 0.57
N GLY A 186 20.74 4.70 1.34
CA GLY A 186 20.11 3.99 2.45
C GLY A 186 19.39 2.72 1.99
N ILE A 187 18.70 2.75 0.85
CA ILE A 187 18.07 1.56 0.25
C ILE A 187 19.14 0.53 -0.15
N PHE A 188 20.23 0.97 -0.78
CA PHE A 188 21.33 0.08 -1.16
C PHE A 188 21.95 -0.60 0.07
N GLU A 189 22.23 0.15 1.14
CA GLU A 189 22.77 -0.40 2.39
C GLU A 189 21.77 -1.35 3.06
N ALA A 190 20.50 -0.98 3.14
CA ALA A 190 19.43 -1.78 3.74
C ALA A 190 19.26 -3.16 3.10
N LEU A 191 19.57 -3.27 1.79
CA LEU A 191 19.46 -4.51 1.02
C LEU A 191 20.82 -5.17 0.77
N SER A 192 21.93 -4.63 1.26
CA SER A 192 23.28 -5.13 0.98
C SER A 192 23.55 -6.56 1.48
N GLU A 193 22.87 -6.99 2.54
CA GLU A 193 22.94 -8.36 3.09
C GLU A 193 21.88 -9.31 2.50
N SER A 194 21.05 -8.82 1.57
CA SER A 194 20.02 -9.62 0.92
C SER A 194 20.54 -10.28 -0.37
N SER A 195 19.73 -11.16 -0.98
CA SER A 195 20.01 -11.74 -2.29
C SER A 195 19.55 -10.86 -3.47
N TYR A 196 19.18 -9.60 -3.24
CA TYR A 196 18.70 -8.71 -4.29
C TYR A 196 19.86 -7.99 -4.99
N GLN A 197 19.74 -7.84 -6.31
CA GLN A 197 20.60 -6.94 -7.06
C GLN A 197 20.00 -5.53 -7.00
N VAL A 198 20.69 -4.60 -6.35
CA VAL A 198 20.24 -3.21 -6.24
C VAL A 198 20.94 -2.36 -7.30
N GLU A 199 20.15 -1.78 -8.19
CA GLU A 199 20.60 -0.84 -9.23
C GLU A 199 20.13 0.56 -8.85
N VAL A 200 21.06 1.51 -8.72
CA VAL A 200 20.75 2.89 -8.33
C VAL A 200 21.06 3.82 -9.48
N ASN A 201 20.04 4.52 -10.00
CA ASN A 201 20.18 5.58 -11.00
C ASN A 201 19.41 6.83 -10.54
N LEU A 202 20.11 7.78 -9.92
CA LEU A 202 19.50 8.96 -9.32
C LEU A 202 19.27 10.12 -10.28
N GLU A 203 19.73 10.00 -11.52
CA GLU A 203 19.56 10.97 -12.61
C GLU A 203 18.84 10.29 -13.77
N SER A 204 17.72 9.62 -13.46
CA SER A 204 17.02 8.80 -14.45
C SER A 204 16.23 9.64 -15.46
N ASN A 205 16.45 9.37 -16.74
CA ASN A 205 15.64 9.92 -17.82
C ASN A 205 14.42 9.01 -18.12
N THR A 206 13.56 9.45 -19.05
CA THR A 206 12.35 8.71 -19.43
C THR A 206 12.60 7.27 -19.87
N GLU A 207 13.64 7.03 -20.67
CA GLU A 207 13.91 5.68 -21.18
C GLU A 207 14.52 4.78 -20.10
N ASP A 208 15.36 5.32 -19.21
CA ASP A 208 15.87 4.58 -18.06
C ASP A 208 14.70 4.10 -17.18
N PHE A 209 13.75 4.99 -16.88
CA PHE A 209 12.58 4.65 -16.08
C PHE A 209 11.71 3.59 -16.76
N LYS A 210 11.41 3.76 -18.05
CA LYS A 210 10.67 2.74 -18.82
C LYS A 210 11.40 1.41 -18.90
N SER A 211 12.74 1.42 -18.92
CA SER A 211 13.55 0.19 -18.87
C SER A 211 13.41 -0.51 -17.53
N ALA A 212 13.54 0.22 -16.42
CA ALA A 212 13.33 -0.32 -15.07
C ALA A 212 11.95 -0.97 -14.93
N LEU A 213 10.89 -0.33 -15.44
CA LEU A 213 9.53 -0.89 -15.45
C LEU A 213 9.42 -2.22 -16.21
N ARG A 214 10.23 -2.45 -17.23
CA ARG A 214 10.21 -3.69 -18.03
C ARG A 214 11.09 -4.79 -17.43
N GLU A 215 12.14 -4.41 -16.71
CA GLU A 215 13.24 -5.32 -16.38
C GLU A 215 13.38 -5.66 -14.90
N ALA A 216 12.93 -4.79 -13.99
CA ALA A 216 13.06 -4.94 -12.55
C ALA A 216 11.86 -5.66 -11.91
N GLU A 217 12.09 -6.32 -10.78
CA GLU A 217 11.03 -6.90 -9.96
C GLU A 217 10.45 -5.88 -8.98
N ILE A 218 11.31 -4.98 -8.48
CA ILE A 218 10.93 -3.88 -7.61
C ILE A 218 11.44 -2.58 -8.22
N VAL A 219 10.57 -1.60 -8.35
CA VAL A 219 10.93 -0.25 -8.78
C VAL A 219 10.63 0.73 -7.65
N HIS A 220 11.65 1.45 -7.22
CA HIS A 220 11.51 2.56 -6.28
C HIS A 220 11.78 3.87 -7.03
N PHE A 221 10.87 4.83 -6.90
CA PHE A 221 11.06 6.17 -7.44
C PHE A 221 11.13 7.17 -6.29
N CYS A 222 12.20 7.95 -6.23
CA CYS A 222 12.38 9.06 -5.30
C CYS A 222 12.47 10.39 -6.07
N GLY A 223 11.51 11.28 -5.86
CA GLY A 223 11.45 12.54 -6.58
C GLY A 223 10.08 13.19 -6.53
N HIS A 224 9.77 14.01 -7.52
CA HIS A 224 8.51 14.76 -7.56
C HIS A 224 7.48 14.12 -8.50
N ALA A 225 6.22 14.25 -8.12
CA ALA A 225 5.08 13.96 -8.96
C ALA A 225 4.21 15.23 -9.10
N GLU A 226 3.64 15.42 -10.28
CA GLU A 226 2.69 16.48 -10.57
C GLU A 226 1.31 15.86 -10.79
N PHE A 227 0.37 16.11 -9.88
CA PHE A 227 -1.02 15.68 -10.05
C PHE A 227 -1.80 16.69 -10.90
N ASN A 228 -2.42 16.22 -11.98
CA ASN A 228 -3.27 17.05 -12.83
C ASN A 228 -4.75 16.79 -12.53
N ARG A 229 -5.33 17.61 -11.64
CA ARG A 229 -6.73 17.47 -11.19
C ARG A 229 -7.77 17.63 -12.32
N LYS A 230 -7.42 18.31 -13.42
CA LYS A 230 -8.32 18.48 -14.58
C LYS A 230 -8.27 17.31 -15.54
N ASP A 231 -7.11 16.65 -15.61
CA ASP A 231 -6.85 15.54 -16.51
C ASP A 231 -5.87 14.56 -15.82
N PRO A 232 -6.39 13.67 -14.97
CA PRO A 232 -5.55 12.79 -14.13
C PRO A 232 -4.60 11.90 -14.93
N HIS A 233 -4.92 11.58 -16.19
CA HIS A 233 -4.07 10.79 -17.10
C HIS A 233 -2.74 11.48 -17.42
N ARG A 234 -2.72 12.81 -17.32
CA ARG A 234 -1.54 13.64 -17.53
C ARG A 234 -0.77 13.92 -16.24
N SER A 235 -1.19 13.34 -15.11
CA SER A 235 -0.37 13.35 -13.89
C SER A 235 0.95 12.66 -14.19
N SER A 236 2.07 13.24 -13.76
CA SER A 236 3.39 12.85 -14.26
C SER A 236 4.42 12.72 -13.16
N LEU A 237 5.34 11.77 -13.32
CA LEU A 237 6.62 11.79 -12.60
C LEU A 237 7.52 12.83 -13.25
N VAL A 238 8.21 13.63 -12.44
CA VAL A 238 9.21 14.59 -12.90
C VAL A 238 10.56 13.89 -12.88
N LEU A 239 11.19 13.77 -14.05
CA LEU A 239 12.46 13.07 -14.27
C LEU A 239 13.61 14.06 -14.52
N GLU A 240 14.79 13.54 -14.86
CA GLU A 240 15.98 14.33 -15.17
C GLU A 240 15.68 15.45 -16.21
N GLY A 241 16.26 16.62 -15.99
CA GLY A 241 16.09 17.78 -16.87
C GLY A 241 14.67 18.36 -16.89
N GLY A 242 13.79 17.96 -15.96
CA GLY A 242 12.40 18.42 -15.89
C GLY A 242 11.47 17.73 -16.90
N ALA A 243 11.90 16.61 -17.47
CA ALA A 243 11.05 15.75 -18.29
C ALA A 243 9.87 15.23 -17.46
N ARG A 244 8.71 15.04 -18.12
CA ARG A 244 7.49 14.54 -17.49
C ARG A 244 7.12 13.22 -18.11
N LEU A 245 7.03 12.18 -17.29
CA LEU A 245 6.52 10.88 -17.69
C LEU A 245 5.11 10.71 -17.12
N SER A 246 4.12 10.77 -18.00
CA SER A 246 2.70 10.76 -17.61
C SER A 246 2.18 9.38 -17.23
N ALA A 247 1.09 9.35 -16.45
CA ALA A 247 0.36 8.13 -16.09
C ALA A 247 -0.12 7.37 -17.33
N GLU A 248 -0.52 8.08 -18.39
CA GLU A 248 -0.84 7.48 -19.69
C GLU A 248 0.37 6.78 -20.32
N GLU A 249 1.53 7.43 -20.38
CA GLU A 249 2.76 6.82 -20.93
C GLU A 249 3.25 5.63 -20.10
N ILE A 250 3.11 5.68 -18.78
CA ILE A 250 3.39 4.55 -17.87
C ILE A 250 2.47 3.38 -18.22
N SER A 251 1.16 3.62 -18.32
CA SER A 251 0.17 2.62 -18.71
C SER A 251 0.49 2.01 -20.08
N GLN A 252 0.79 2.83 -21.09
CA GLN A 252 1.19 2.36 -22.43
C GLN A 252 2.46 1.50 -22.38
N THR A 253 3.46 1.91 -21.60
CA THR A 253 4.72 1.16 -21.45
C THR A 253 4.48 -0.22 -20.85
N LEU A 254 3.69 -0.30 -19.77
CA LEU A 254 3.42 -1.55 -19.08
C LEU A 254 2.45 -2.46 -19.88
N ASN A 255 1.43 -1.89 -20.53
CA ASN A 255 0.50 -2.65 -21.36
C ASN A 255 1.17 -3.24 -22.61
N GLY A 256 2.17 -2.55 -23.16
CA GLY A 256 3.01 -3.04 -24.25
C GLY A 256 4.12 -4.00 -23.81
N SER A 257 4.29 -4.21 -22.50
CA SER A 257 5.30 -5.11 -21.95
C SER A 257 4.69 -6.48 -21.66
N GLU A 258 5.49 -7.54 -21.90
CA GLU A 258 5.16 -8.90 -21.45
C GLU A 258 5.28 -9.04 -19.92
N ARG A 259 5.94 -8.06 -19.27
CA ARG A 259 6.33 -8.11 -17.85
C ARG A 259 6.04 -6.78 -17.18
N VAL A 260 5.63 -6.84 -15.93
CA VAL A 260 5.45 -5.68 -15.05
C VAL A 260 6.20 -5.90 -13.73
N PRO A 261 6.60 -4.82 -13.03
CA PRO A 261 7.17 -4.96 -11.69
C PRO A 261 6.16 -5.59 -10.74
N ARG A 262 6.66 -6.23 -9.69
CA ARG A 262 5.82 -6.85 -8.66
C ARG A 262 5.53 -5.89 -7.51
N LEU A 263 6.48 -5.01 -7.20
CA LEU A 263 6.31 -3.88 -6.29
C LEU A 263 6.78 -2.59 -6.96
N VAL A 264 5.95 -1.57 -6.91
CA VAL A 264 6.32 -0.19 -7.25
C VAL A 264 6.16 0.68 -6.02
N PHE A 265 7.21 1.38 -5.60
CA PHE A 265 7.13 2.37 -4.54
C PHE A 265 7.40 3.75 -5.14
N LEU A 266 6.35 4.57 -5.26
CA LEU A 266 6.43 5.96 -5.63
C LEU A 266 6.60 6.83 -4.38
N ASN A 267 7.84 7.07 -3.97
CA ASN A 267 8.14 8.05 -2.95
C ASN A 267 8.17 9.46 -3.57
N ALA A 268 6.99 9.89 -4.01
CA ALA A 268 6.78 11.17 -4.66
C ALA A 268 5.49 11.81 -4.16
N CYS A 269 5.59 13.08 -3.77
CA CYS A 269 4.49 13.84 -3.20
C CYS A 269 3.23 13.80 -4.07
N GLY A 270 2.08 13.47 -3.48
CA GLY A 270 0.80 13.43 -4.18
C GLY A 270 0.66 12.33 -5.24
N SER A 271 1.59 11.37 -5.32
CA SER A 271 1.51 10.21 -6.23
C SER A 271 0.28 9.31 -5.97
N GLY A 272 -0.29 9.38 -4.76
CA GLY A 272 -1.50 8.67 -4.37
C GLY A 272 -2.80 9.42 -4.64
N LEU A 273 -2.74 10.67 -5.10
CA LEU A 273 -3.92 11.42 -5.50
C LEU A 273 -4.51 10.81 -6.78
N SER A 274 -5.82 10.68 -6.81
CA SER A 274 -6.56 10.17 -7.96
C SER A 274 -7.78 11.04 -8.26
N GLY A 275 -8.20 11.04 -9.53
CA GLY A 275 -9.50 11.58 -9.94
C GLY A 275 -10.61 10.54 -9.88
N ASP A 276 -11.83 10.94 -10.22
CA ASP A 276 -12.99 10.05 -10.26
C ASP A 276 -12.80 8.92 -11.29
N TRP A 277 -13.04 7.68 -10.85
CA TRP A 277 -13.08 6.49 -11.71
C TRP A 277 -14.46 6.45 -12.38
N THR A 278 -14.56 6.87 -13.64
CA THR A 278 -15.85 6.92 -14.36
C THR A 278 -15.89 5.91 -15.51
N LYS A 279 -17.09 5.47 -15.91
CA LYS A 279 -17.23 4.44 -16.96
C LYS A 279 -16.77 4.89 -18.36
N ASP A 280 -16.80 6.20 -18.63
CA ASP A 280 -16.33 6.78 -19.90
C ASP A 280 -14.79 6.80 -20.04
N SER A 281 -14.08 6.35 -19.01
CA SER A 281 -12.62 6.38 -18.88
C SER A 281 -12.03 5.00 -18.59
N ALA A 282 -12.75 3.94 -18.94
CA ALA A 282 -12.35 2.54 -18.76
C ALA A 282 -11.03 2.13 -19.45
N GLU A 283 -10.37 3.04 -20.16
CA GLU A 283 -9.06 2.85 -20.81
C GLU A 283 -7.94 3.71 -20.19
N ALA A 284 -8.21 4.46 -19.13
CA ALA A 284 -7.39 5.63 -18.79
C ALA A 284 -6.94 5.64 -17.31
N ALA A 285 -5.66 5.95 -17.06
CA ALA A 285 -5.05 5.93 -15.72
C ALA A 285 -5.46 7.14 -14.85
N PHE A 286 -6.24 6.96 -13.79
CA PHE A 286 -6.83 8.04 -12.98
C PHE A 286 -5.89 8.76 -12.00
N GLY A 287 -4.58 8.67 -12.23
CA GLY A 287 -3.51 9.05 -11.30
C GLY A 287 -2.33 8.10 -11.46
N LEU A 288 -1.18 8.44 -10.85
CA LEU A 288 0.05 7.68 -11.02
C LEU A 288 -0.06 6.26 -10.44
N GLY A 289 -0.56 6.11 -9.22
CA GLY A 289 -0.79 4.78 -8.62
C GLY A 289 -1.69 3.89 -9.47
N ASN A 290 -2.74 4.45 -10.06
CA ASN A 290 -3.72 3.72 -10.85
C ASN A 290 -3.16 3.21 -12.19
N ALA A 291 -2.21 3.93 -12.78
CA ALA A 291 -1.50 3.46 -13.97
C ALA A 291 -0.82 2.10 -13.74
N PHE A 292 -0.20 1.92 -12.57
CA PHE A 292 0.45 0.68 -12.19
C PHE A 292 -0.56 -0.43 -11.85
N LEU A 293 -1.62 -0.10 -11.10
CA LEU A 293 -2.65 -1.07 -10.72
C LEU A 293 -3.40 -1.64 -11.93
N LEU A 294 -3.84 -0.78 -12.85
CA LEU A 294 -4.54 -1.22 -14.06
C LEU A 294 -3.64 -2.01 -15.01
N ALA A 295 -2.33 -1.75 -14.98
CA ALA A 295 -1.34 -2.52 -15.72
C ALA A 295 -1.01 -3.90 -15.09
N GLY A 296 -1.54 -4.20 -13.90
CA GLY A 296 -1.38 -5.50 -13.25
C GLY A 296 -0.21 -5.59 -12.26
N VAL A 297 0.37 -4.47 -11.82
CA VAL A 297 1.35 -4.46 -10.72
C VAL A 297 0.67 -4.93 -9.43
N GLY A 298 1.22 -5.96 -8.79
CA GLY A 298 0.61 -6.61 -7.62
C GLY A 298 0.62 -5.77 -6.36
N HIS A 299 1.68 -4.97 -6.17
CA HIS A 299 1.85 -4.10 -5.01
C HIS A 299 2.30 -2.70 -5.45
N VAL A 300 1.58 -1.67 -5.01
CA VAL A 300 1.91 -0.28 -5.32
C VAL A 300 1.85 0.53 -4.03
N ILE A 301 2.93 1.21 -3.69
CA ILE A 301 3.02 2.13 -2.56
C ILE A 301 3.09 3.56 -3.11
N VAL A 302 2.23 4.43 -2.59
CA VAL A 302 2.11 5.85 -2.99
C VAL A 302 1.99 6.75 -1.77
N ALA A 303 2.27 8.04 -1.94
CA ALA A 303 2.09 9.06 -0.91
C ALA A 303 0.81 9.89 -1.13
N LEU A 304 -0.02 10.04 -0.08
CA LEU A 304 -1.26 10.83 -0.03
C LEU A 304 -1.01 12.34 -0.10
N GLY A 305 0.13 12.80 0.40
CA GLY A 305 0.48 14.20 0.51
C GLY A 305 1.99 14.40 0.38
N ASP A 306 2.42 15.63 0.61
CA ASP A 306 3.84 15.98 0.60
C ASP A 306 4.57 15.28 1.76
N VAL A 307 5.68 14.62 1.47
CA VAL A 307 6.58 14.07 2.50
C VAL A 307 7.80 14.98 2.54
N ALA A 308 8.11 15.57 3.69
CA ALA A 308 9.29 16.42 3.81
C ALA A 308 10.59 15.61 3.58
N ASP A 309 11.52 16.20 2.83
CA ASP A 309 12.62 15.52 2.13
C ASP A 309 13.60 14.75 3.06
N ASP A 310 13.85 15.23 4.28
CA ASP A 310 14.71 14.52 5.24
C ASP A 310 14.03 13.26 5.84
N HIS A 311 12.70 13.19 5.78
CA HIS A 311 11.92 12.09 6.34
C HIS A 311 11.66 10.97 5.33
N SER A 312 11.57 11.30 4.05
CA SER A 312 11.34 10.33 2.97
C SER A 312 12.50 9.33 2.88
N ALA A 313 13.75 9.81 2.98
CA ALA A 313 14.95 8.97 2.93
C ALA A 313 14.99 7.94 4.08
N SER A 314 14.84 8.41 5.33
CA SER A 314 14.85 7.52 6.50
C SER A 314 13.66 6.55 6.49
N PHE A 315 12.48 6.99 6.03
CA PHE A 315 11.33 6.12 5.89
C PHE A 315 11.61 4.96 4.92
N SER A 316 12.12 5.28 3.72
CA SER A 316 12.47 4.27 2.71
C SER A 316 13.55 3.32 3.19
N GLU A 317 14.60 3.83 3.85
CA GLU A 317 15.65 3.01 4.43
C GLU A 317 15.06 1.99 5.42
N VAL A 318 14.28 2.45 6.41
CA VAL A 318 13.67 1.57 7.42
C VAL A 318 12.70 0.57 6.77
N PHE A 319 11.90 1.03 5.80
CA PHE A 319 11.01 0.15 5.05
C PHE A 319 11.77 -0.99 4.38
N TYR A 320 12.85 -0.70 3.64
CA TYR A 320 13.64 -1.71 2.96
C TYR A 320 14.46 -2.57 3.92
N GLN A 321 14.88 -2.06 5.08
CA GLN A 321 15.53 -2.87 6.11
C GLN A 321 14.61 -3.97 6.62
N TYR A 322 13.34 -3.66 6.94
CA TYR A 322 12.37 -4.67 7.39
C TYR A 322 11.95 -5.59 6.26
N LEU A 323 11.69 -5.04 5.07
CA LEU A 323 11.30 -5.81 3.90
C LEU A 323 12.40 -6.81 3.49
N GLY A 324 13.68 -6.38 3.52
CA GLY A 324 14.84 -7.21 3.24
C GLY A 324 15.07 -8.33 4.26
N ARG A 325 14.61 -8.15 5.50
CA ARG A 325 14.61 -9.18 6.56
C ARG A 325 13.44 -10.16 6.46
N GLY A 326 12.58 -10.00 5.45
CA GLY A 326 11.43 -10.88 5.20
C GLY A 326 10.16 -10.51 5.97
N GLU A 327 10.09 -9.33 6.57
CA GLU A 327 8.82 -8.84 7.14
C GLU A 327 7.81 -8.60 6.00
N PRO A 328 6.50 -8.78 6.27
CA PRO A 328 5.46 -8.43 5.32
C PRO A 328 5.51 -6.95 4.90
N VAL A 329 5.12 -6.66 3.66
CA VAL A 329 5.19 -5.31 3.09
C VAL A 329 4.38 -4.28 3.88
N GLY A 330 3.16 -4.63 4.31
CA GLY A 330 2.34 -3.74 5.13
C GLY A 330 2.95 -3.50 6.51
N LYS A 331 3.61 -4.53 7.07
CA LYS A 331 4.28 -4.41 8.37
C LYS A 331 5.54 -3.55 8.27
N SER A 332 6.30 -3.72 7.21
CA SER A 332 7.48 -2.91 6.89
C SER A 332 7.10 -1.44 6.76
N LEU A 333 5.97 -1.14 6.10
CA LEU A 333 5.44 0.23 5.97
C LEU A 333 5.00 0.80 7.33
N GLN A 334 4.27 0.03 8.13
CA GLN A 334 3.85 0.43 9.48
C GLN A 334 5.07 0.73 10.39
N LEU A 335 6.08 -0.13 10.37
CA LEU A 335 7.28 0.03 11.19
C LEU A 335 8.11 1.24 10.75
N ALA A 336 8.25 1.48 9.44
CA ALA A 336 8.87 2.70 8.92
C ALA A 336 8.14 3.95 9.44
N GLY A 337 6.80 3.97 9.41
CA GLY A 337 6.00 5.07 9.94
C GLY A 337 6.15 5.29 11.45
N ALA A 338 6.45 4.24 12.22
CA ALA A 338 6.67 4.32 13.65
C ALA A 338 8.08 4.76 14.06
N VAL A 339 9.11 4.38 13.28
CA VAL A 339 10.53 4.62 13.59
C VAL A 339 10.99 6.02 13.18
N SER A 340 10.41 6.62 12.15
CA SER A 340 10.74 7.97 11.67
C SER A 340 10.29 9.09 12.63
N GLY A 341 10.30 8.84 13.94
CA GLY A 341 9.78 9.71 14.99
C GLY A 341 10.31 11.13 14.91
N ILE A 342 9.54 12.00 14.28
CA ILE A 342 9.38 13.45 14.46
C ILE A 342 8.19 13.80 13.55
N GLU A 343 7.13 14.33 14.18
CA GLU A 343 5.80 14.61 13.62
C GLU A 343 5.04 13.35 13.15
N ARG A 344 4.07 12.91 13.96
CA ARG A 344 3.20 11.74 13.74
C ARG A 344 2.36 11.78 12.44
N VAL A 345 2.64 12.68 11.50
CA VAL A 345 1.85 12.87 10.29
C VAL A 345 2.53 12.19 9.09
N SER A 346 3.83 12.42 8.89
CA SER A 346 4.56 11.97 7.68
C SER A 346 4.57 10.46 7.48
N GLY A 347 4.75 9.68 8.55
CA GLY A 347 4.74 8.21 8.48
C GLY A 347 3.38 7.59 8.14
N ARG A 348 2.30 8.39 8.17
CA ARG A 348 0.91 7.97 7.88
C ARG A 348 0.44 8.43 6.50
N ASN A 349 1.34 9.01 5.70
CA ASN A 349 1.05 9.48 4.36
C ASN A 349 1.10 8.38 3.29
N TYR A 350 1.53 7.17 3.62
CA TYR A 350 1.71 6.11 2.62
C TYR A 350 0.52 5.17 2.55
N VAL A 351 0.10 4.88 1.33
CA VAL A 351 -0.93 3.90 1.02
C VAL A 351 -0.29 2.73 0.30
N LEU A 352 -0.57 1.51 0.78
CA LEU A 352 -0.27 0.28 0.09
C LEU A 352 -1.52 -0.22 -0.64
N TYR A 353 -1.43 -0.40 -1.95
CA TYR A 353 -2.31 -1.27 -2.71
C TYR A 353 -1.65 -2.64 -2.85
N GLY A 354 -2.41 -3.72 -2.62
CA GLY A 354 -1.92 -5.09 -2.56
C GLY A 354 -2.13 -5.72 -1.19
N LEU A 355 -1.78 -7.02 -1.09
CA LEU A 355 -1.95 -7.79 0.15
C LEU A 355 -0.87 -7.41 1.18
N PRO A 356 -1.22 -6.88 2.35
CA PRO A 356 -0.25 -6.36 3.32
C PRO A 356 0.61 -7.43 3.99
N GLN A 357 0.11 -8.66 4.05
CA GLN A 357 0.81 -9.84 4.58
C GLN A 357 1.86 -10.43 3.61
N SER A 358 2.01 -9.88 2.41
CA SER A 358 2.98 -10.39 1.44
C SER A 358 4.40 -10.05 1.88
N THR A 359 5.23 -11.07 2.14
CA THR A 359 6.68 -10.90 2.24
C THR A 359 7.26 -10.65 0.85
N VAL A 360 8.54 -10.24 0.73
CA VAL A 360 9.16 -10.13 -0.60
C VAL A 360 9.05 -11.44 -1.37
N GLN A 361 9.31 -12.58 -0.73
CA GLN A 361 9.14 -13.88 -1.40
C GLN A 361 7.70 -14.12 -1.85
N GLY A 362 6.69 -13.68 -1.09
CA GLY A 362 5.28 -13.77 -1.50
C GLY A 362 4.91 -12.78 -2.62
N ILE A 363 5.50 -11.59 -2.62
CA ILE A 363 5.38 -10.59 -3.70
C ILE A 363 6.01 -11.16 -4.97
N LEU A 364 7.14 -11.82 -4.83
CA LEU A 364 7.96 -12.42 -5.89
C LEU A 364 7.40 -13.74 -6.42
N ASP A 365 6.89 -14.62 -5.56
CA ASP A 365 6.30 -15.92 -5.92
C ASP A 365 4.96 -16.13 -5.18
N PRO A 366 3.87 -15.53 -5.67
CA PRO A 366 2.57 -15.64 -5.03
C PRO A 366 2.01 -17.06 -5.05
N ASP A 367 2.43 -17.92 -6.00
CA ASP A 367 1.99 -19.31 -6.04
C ASP A 367 2.73 -20.21 -5.04
N SER A 368 3.94 -19.84 -4.62
CA SER A 368 4.65 -20.55 -3.54
C SER A 368 3.89 -20.53 -2.22
N SER A 369 3.20 -19.43 -1.91
CA SER A 369 2.40 -19.28 -0.69
C SER A 369 1.17 -20.20 -0.67
N ARG A 370 0.59 -20.51 -1.84
CA ARG A 370 -0.53 -21.46 -1.98
C ARG A 370 -0.10 -22.92 -1.81
N LYS A 371 1.13 -23.27 -2.22
CA LYS A 371 1.64 -24.64 -2.10
C LYS A 371 2.02 -25.01 -0.66
N GLY A 372 2.49 -24.05 0.14
CA GLY A 372 2.84 -24.28 1.54
C GLY A 372 1.64 -24.61 2.44
N SER A 373 0.46 -24.06 2.15
CA SER A 373 -0.77 -24.38 2.88
C SER A 373 -1.31 -25.77 2.52
N GLU A 374 -1.27 -26.17 1.24
CA GLU A 374 -1.69 -27.52 0.80
C GLU A 374 -0.76 -28.64 1.32
N GLU A 375 0.56 -28.44 1.34
CA GLU A 375 1.49 -29.45 1.91
C GLU A 375 1.33 -29.62 3.43
N THR A 376 0.97 -28.55 4.14
CA THR A 376 0.70 -28.62 5.59
C THR A 376 -0.60 -29.38 5.85
N VAL A 377 -1.63 -29.17 5.03
CA VAL A 377 -2.88 -29.95 5.08
C VAL A 377 -2.63 -31.42 4.75
N LEU A 378 -1.85 -31.72 3.70
CA LEU A 378 -1.51 -33.10 3.33
C LEU A 378 -0.66 -33.83 4.38
N LYS A 379 0.25 -33.13 5.09
CA LYS A 379 1.02 -33.72 6.21
C LYS A 379 0.17 -33.99 7.44
N VAL A 380 -0.88 -33.21 7.69
CA VAL A 380 -1.83 -33.46 8.80
C VAL A 380 -2.72 -34.68 8.50
N PHE A 381 -3.10 -34.91 7.24
CA PHE A 381 -3.90 -36.09 6.86
C PHE A 381 -3.10 -37.40 6.73
N LEU A 382 -1.77 -37.34 6.56
CA LEU A 382 -0.93 -38.55 6.42
C LEU A 382 -0.44 -39.14 7.75
N PHE A 383 -0.78 -38.54 8.91
CA PHE A 383 -0.37 -39.04 10.23
C PHE A 383 -1.49 -39.74 11.04
N THR A 384 -2.69 -39.95 10.46
CA THR A 384 -3.80 -40.64 11.15
C THR A 384 -3.99 -42.12 10.82
N ASP A 385 -3.25 -42.72 9.88
CA ASP A 385 -3.48 -44.12 9.44
C ASP A 385 -2.26 -45.05 9.59
N LEU A 386 -1.54 -44.98 10.71
CA LEU A 386 -0.57 -46.01 11.11
C LEU A 386 -0.65 -46.31 12.61
N VAL A 387 -1.82 -46.77 13.06
CA VAL A 387 -1.94 -47.64 14.25
C VAL A 387 -2.98 -48.71 13.94
N ASP A 388 -2.49 -49.86 13.47
CA ASP A 388 -2.90 -51.19 13.94
C ASP A 388 -1.83 -52.22 13.56
#